data_AF-A0AAU5JK64-F1
#
_entry.id   AF-A0AAU5JK64-F1
#
_cell.length_a   1.000
_cell.length_b   1.000
_cell.length_c   1.000
_cell.angle_alpha   90.00
_cell.angle_beta   90.00
_cell.angle_gamma   90.00
#
_symmetry.space_group_name_H-M   'P 1'
#
loop_
_entity.id
_entity.type
_entity.pdbx_description
1 polymer ?
#
loop_
_entity_poly.entity_id
_entity_poly.type
_entity_poly.pdbx_seq_one_letter_code
_entity_poly.pdbx_strand_id
1 'polypeptide(L)'
;MREHIGPVGVREHIGPVGVRVNAFLGRAVAVVRKHFGGEVTYASVPLERVDWTPFDIVSVDLYRSAEHTDGFAEGVRDLVARGTQGKALAITEFGSAGYRGAGDRGALGLEIVEYDGTGPLRLNGVHARDEEGQAAYILELLRAFDAGGVDSTFVFTFALYDHVHRPDGDPRDDLDLAGYGIVKVLDGGLGTAYPGLPWEPKAAFAALADYHREH
;
A
#
# COMPACT_ATOMS: atom_id res chain seq x y z
N MET A 1 -20.02 5.71 -23.90
CA MET A 1 -21.07 5.50 -22.88
C MET A 1 -20.51 4.49 -21.88
N ARG A 2 -19.81 4.96 -20.84
CA ARG A 2 -19.37 4.11 -19.74
C ARG A 2 -20.55 4.01 -18.79
N GLU A 3 -21.15 2.83 -18.68
CA GLU A 3 -22.22 2.61 -17.73
C GLU A 3 -21.67 2.78 -16.32
N HIS A 4 -22.29 3.68 -15.57
CA HIS A 4 -21.98 3.92 -14.18
C HIS A 4 -22.64 2.80 -13.37
N ILE A 5 -21.88 1.73 -13.11
CA ILE A 5 -22.36 0.62 -12.29
C ILE A 5 -22.40 1.12 -10.84
N GLY A 6 -23.61 1.37 -10.34
CA GLY A 6 -23.82 1.76 -8.95
C GLY A 6 -23.37 0.68 -7.94
N PRO A 7 -23.26 1.00 -6.65
CA PRO A 7 -22.69 0.13 -5.61
C PRO A 7 -23.34 -1.27 -5.50
N VAL A 8 -24.61 -1.38 -5.93
CA VAL A 8 -25.38 -2.64 -5.93
C VAL A 8 -24.93 -3.58 -7.06
N GLY A 9 -24.64 -3.04 -8.26
CA GLY A 9 -24.17 -3.84 -9.39
C GLY A 9 -22.74 -4.35 -9.21
N VAL A 10 -21.90 -3.62 -8.48
CA VAL A 10 -20.54 -4.08 -8.11
C VAL A 10 -20.60 -5.34 -7.25
N ARG A 11 -21.53 -5.41 -6.28
CA ARG A 11 -21.66 -6.56 -5.35
C ARG A 11 -22.09 -7.86 -6.02
N GLU A 12 -22.94 -7.78 -7.05
CA GLU A 12 -23.42 -8.97 -7.80
C GLU A 12 -22.32 -9.62 -8.65
N HIS A 13 -21.30 -8.86 -9.05
CA HIS A 13 -20.19 -9.36 -9.84
C HIS A 13 -19.01 -9.90 -9.01
N ILE A 14 -18.90 -9.55 -7.72
CA ILE A 14 -17.80 -9.99 -6.85
C ILE A 14 -17.74 -11.53 -6.75
N GLY A 15 -18.89 -12.20 -6.60
CA GLY A 15 -18.94 -13.66 -6.48
C GLY A 15 -18.41 -14.40 -7.72
N PRO A 16 -19.00 -14.17 -8.91
CA PRO A 16 -18.53 -14.78 -10.15
C PRO A 16 -17.09 -14.43 -10.53
N VAL A 17 -16.63 -13.21 -10.22
CA VAL A 17 -15.23 -12.79 -10.45
C VAL A 17 -14.29 -13.56 -9.53
N GLY A 18 -14.61 -13.69 -8.24
CA GLY A 18 -13.78 -14.43 -7.28
C GLY A 18 -13.56 -15.90 -7.70
N VAL A 19 -14.59 -16.57 -8.24
CA VAL A 19 -14.44 -17.95 -8.76
C VAL A 19 -13.44 -18.01 -9.92
N ARG A 20 -13.48 -17.03 -10.85
CA ARG A 20 -12.57 -16.99 -11.99
C ARG A 20 -11.14 -16.65 -11.58
N VAL A 21 -10.98 -15.72 -10.63
CA VAL A 21 -9.69 -15.37 -10.02
C VAL A 21 -9.09 -16.61 -9.37
N ASN A 22 -9.82 -17.30 -8.50
CA ASN A 22 -9.32 -18.50 -7.82
C ASN A 22 -8.98 -19.64 -8.79
N ALA A 23 -9.79 -19.86 -9.83
CA ALA A 23 -9.48 -20.84 -10.87
C ALA A 23 -8.20 -20.49 -11.64
N PHE A 24 -7.96 -19.20 -11.91
CA PHE A 24 -6.72 -18.72 -12.53
C PHE A 24 -5.52 -18.90 -11.60
N LEU A 25 -5.63 -18.44 -10.35
CA LEU A 25 -4.58 -18.54 -9.33
C LEU A 25 -4.17 -19.99 -9.08
N GLY A 26 -5.12 -20.93 -8.98
CA GLY A 26 -4.81 -22.35 -8.84
C GLY A 26 -3.97 -22.90 -10.00
N ARG A 27 -4.26 -22.50 -11.25
CA ARG A 27 -3.43 -22.87 -12.40
C ARG A 27 -2.06 -22.20 -12.38
N ALA A 28 -2.00 -20.93 -11.99
CA ALA A 28 -0.75 -20.19 -11.90
C ALA A 28 0.19 -20.81 -10.86
N VAL A 29 -0.30 -21.12 -9.66
CA VAL A 29 0.47 -21.79 -8.60
C VAL A 29 0.97 -23.15 -9.07
N ALA A 30 0.12 -23.96 -9.74
CA ALA A 30 0.54 -25.25 -10.28
C ALA A 30 1.67 -25.14 -11.32
N VAL A 31 1.77 -24.02 -12.05
CA VAL A 31 2.90 -23.74 -12.94
C VAL A 31 4.13 -23.28 -12.14
N VAL A 32 3.97 -22.33 -11.21
CA VAL A 32 5.06 -21.81 -10.36
C VAL A 32 5.77 -22.95 -9.62
N ARG A 33 5.03 -23.88 -9.03
CA ARG A 33 5.59 -25.02 -8.28
C ARG A 33 6.42 -25.99 -9.10
N LYS A 34 6.31 -25.98 -10.44
CA LYS A 34 7.20 -26.78 -11.30
C LYS A 34 8.61 -26.20 -11.39
N HIS A 35 8.77 -24.93 -11.05
CA HIS A 35 10.01 -24.16 -11.24
C HIS A 35 10.56 -23.58 -9.95
N PHE A 36 9.72 -23.42 -8.92
CA PHE A 36 10.06 -22.76 -7.67
C PHE A 36 9.64 -23.63 -6.47
N GLY A 37 10.61 -23.93 -5.61
CA GLY A 37 10.42 -24.76 -4.40
C GLY A 37 10.31 -23.98 -3.09
N GLY A 38 10.35 -22.65 -3.13
CA GLY A 38 10.14 -21.80 -1.95
C GLY A 38 8.66 -21.53 -1.67
N GLU A 39 8.41 -20.68 -0.66
CA GLU A 39 7.06 -20.29 -0.25
C GLU A 39 6.38 -19.41 -1.29
N VAL A 40 5.09 -19.65 -1.55
CA VAL A 40 4.30 -18.95 -2.55
C VAL A 40 3.09 -18.29 -1.89
N THR A 41 2.88 -17.02 -2.25
CA THR A 41 1.71 -16.21 -1.85
C THR A 41 1.15 -15.43 -3.03
N TYR A 42 0.09 -14.64 -2.79
CA TYR A 42 -0.51 -13.71 -3.74
C TYR A 42 -0.92 -12.43 -3.00
N ALA A 43 -0.42 -11.26 -3.41
CA ALA A 43 -0.84 -9.98 -2.84
C ALA A 43 -2.29 -9.71 -3.25
N SER A 44 -3.20 -9.67 -2.27
CA SER A 44 -4.64 -9.57 -2.52
C SER A 44 -5.23 -8.33 -1.87
N VAL A 45 -6.24 -7.73 -2.50
CA VAL A 45 -7.13 -6.82 -1.79
C VAL A 45 -8.26 -7.61 -1.11
N PRO A 46 -8.77 -7.17 0.06
CA PRO A 46 -9.76 -7.94 0.83
C PRO A 46 -11.03 -8.36 0.08
N LEU A 47 -11.38 -7.65 -1.00
CA LEU A 47 -12.57 -7.91 -1.81
C LEU A 47 -12.47 -9.17 -2.70
N GLU A 48 -11.26 -9.65 -2.99
CA GLU A 48 -11.03 -10.74 -3.97
C GLU A 48 -11.47 -12.12 -3.49
N ARG A 49 -11.58 -12.33 -2.17
CA ARG A 49 -11.95 -13.62 -1.54
C ARG A 49 -11.12 -14.79 -2.09
N VAL A 50 -9.81 -14.63 -2.01
CA VAL A 50 -8.84 -15.61 -2.48
C VAL A 50 -8.99 -16.93 -1.73
N ASP A 51 -8.93 -18.03 -2.48
CA ASP A 51 -8.73 -19.37 -1.93
C ASP A 51 -7.24 -19.56 -1.63
N TRP A 52 -6.90 -19.59 -0.35
CA TRP A 52 -5.53 -19.72 0.14
C TRP A 52 -5.02 -21.16 0.19
N THR A 53 -5.87 -22.16 -0.13
CA THR A 53 -5.50 -23.58 -0.11
C THR A 53 -4.23 -23.91 -0.92
N PRO A 54 -3.99 -23.38 -2.14
CA PRO A 54 -2.80 -23.70 -2.91
C PRO A 54 -1.54 -22.91 -2.48
N PHE A 55 -1.67 -21.93 -1.60
CA PHE A 55 -0.60 -21.04 -1.15
C PHE A 55 -0.04 -21.43 0.23
N ASP A 56 1.17 -20.99 0.55
CA ASP A 56 1.82 -21.25 1.84
C ASP A 56 1.52 -20.14 2.86
N ILE A 57 1.37 -18.91 2.38
CA ILE A 57 1.18 -17.70 3.16
C ILE A 57 -0.14 -17.04 2.72
N VAL A 58 -0.85 -16.46 3.67
CA VAL A 58 -1.96 -15.54 3.38
C VAL A 58 -1.38 -14.14 3.27
N SER A 59 -1.68 -13.41 2.20
CA SER A 59 -1.25 -12.01 2.11
C SER A 59 -2.33 -11.04 1.66
N VAL A 60 -2.35 -9.88 2.30
CA VAL A 60 -3.31 -8.82 1.99
C VAL A 60 -2.64 -7.45 1.93
N ASP A 61 -3.16 -6.62 1.05
CA ASP A 61 -2.91 -5.19 0.98
C ASP A 61 -3.95 -4.52 1.89
N LEU A 62 -3.48 -3.88 2.96
CA LEU A 62 -4.34 -3.48 4.07
C LEU A 62 -4.08 -2.04 4.52
N TYR A 63 -5.05 -1.18 4.21
CA TYR A 63 -5.03 0.23 4.55
C TYR A 63 -6.16 0.57 5.52
N ARG A 64 -5.89 1.48 6.45
CA ARG A 64 -6.93 2.19 7.20
C ARG A 64 -7.38 3.41 6.40
N SER A 65 -8.68 3.64 6.32
CA SER A 65 -9.27 4.89 5.84
C SER A 65 -10.19 5.49 6.89
N ALA A 66 -10.64 6.73 6.69
CA ALA A 66 -11.60 7.39 7.59
C ALA A 66 -12.88 6.56 7.81
N GLU A 67 -13.31 5.80 6.82
CA GLU A 67 -14.51 4.94 6.89
C GLU A 67 -14.34 3.76 7.84
N HIS A 68 -13.10 3.34 8.13
CA HIS A 68 -12.79 2.12 8.87
C HIS A 68 -11.93 2.36 10.12
N THR A 69 -11.73 3.61 10.53
CA THR A 69 -10.83 3.96 11.63
C THR A 69 -11.21 3.26 12.94
N ASP A 70 -12.48 3.32 13.35
CA ASP A 70 -12.93 2.83 14.66
C ASP A 70 -12.91 1.30 14.81
N GLY A 71 -12.71 0.55 13.72
CA GLY A 71 -12.69 -0.92 13.70
C GLY A 71 -11.40 -1.54 13.19
N PHE A 72 -10.40 -0.74 12.81
CA PHE A 72 -9.23 -1.25 12.10
C PHE A 72 -8.46 -2.31 12.90
N ALA A 73 -8.11 -2.02 14.15
CA ALA A 73 -7.36 -2.95 15.01
C ALA A 73 -8.15 -4.24 15.33
N GLU A 74 -9.47 -4.16 15.46
CA GLU A 74 -10.32 -5.35 15.61
C GLU A 74 -10.35 -6.17 14.33
N GLY A 75 -10.48 -5.50 13.17
CA GLY A 75 -10.41 -6.13 11.86
C GLY A 75 -9.09 -6.88 11.62
N VAL A 76 -7.97 -6.32 12.05
CA VAL A 76 -6.66 -7.01 12.00
C VAL A 76 -6.67 -8.29 12.84
N ARG A 77 -7.12 -8.22 14.10
CA ARG A 77 -7.21 -9.41 14.97
C ARG A 77 -8.12 -10.48 14.39
N ASP A 78 -9.24 -10.08 13.82
CA ASP A 78 -10.19 -10.96 13.17
C ASP A 78 -9.60 -11.63 11.93
N LEU A 79 -8.84 -10.89 11.14
CA LEU A 79 -8.11 -11.40 9.98
C LEU A 79 -7.08 -12.45 10.41
N VAL A 80 -6.30 -12.19 11.46
CA VAL A 80 -5.32 -13.15 12.00
C VAL A 80 -6.01 -14.41 12.53
N ALA A 81 -7.06 -14.23 13.33
CA ALA A 81 -7.74 -15.34 14.00
C ALA A 81 -8.53 -16.25 13.05
N ARG A 82 -9.09 -15.71 11.95
CA ARG A 82 -10.04 -16.43 11.10
C ARG A 82 -9.65 -16.48 9.62
N GLY A 83 -8.89 -15.51 9.13
CA GLY A 83 -8.52 -15.40 7.72
C GLY A 83 -7.33 -16.25 7.30
N THR A 84 -6.51 -16.68 8.25
CA THR A 84 -5.22 -17.33 7.97
C THR A 84 -5.32 -18.84 7.74
N GLN A 85 -6.37 -19.49 8.23
CA GLN A 85 -6.51 -20.95 8.22
C GLN A 85 -5.27 -21.67 8.80
N GLY A 86 -4.60 -21.05 9.78
CA GLY A 86 -3.38 -21.55 10.42
C GLY A 86 -2.08 -21.30 9.65
N LYS A 87 -2.11 -20.55 8.54
CA LYS A 87 -0.92 -20.10 7.79
C LYS A 87 -0.37 -18.79 8.37
N ALA A 88 0.86 -18.45 8.04
CA ALA A 88 1.39 -17.12 8.31
C ALA A 88 0.61 -16.05 7.53
N LEU A 89 0.45 -14.86 8.12
CA LEU A 89 -0.15 -13.68 7.51
C LEU A 89 0.89 -12.61 7.21
N ALA A 90 0.99 -12.22 5.94
CA ALA A 90 1.79 -11.08 5.51
C ALA A 90 0.89 -9.91 5.05
N ILE A 91 1.10 -8.72 5.61
CA ILE A 91 0.56 -7.49 5.03
C ILE A 91 1.53 -7.02 3.96
N THR A 92 1.19 -7.25 2.69
CA THR A 92 2.08 -7.01 1.55
C THR A 92 2.10 -5.57 1.06
N GLU A 93 1.12 -4.78 1.47
CA GLU A 93 1.01 -3.38 1.09
C GLU A 93 0.28 -2.58 2.17
N PHE A 94 0.91 -1.52 2.68
CA PHE A 94 0.27 -0.48 3.48
C PHE A 94 1.14 0.79 3.48
N GLY A 95 0.57 1.94 3.79
CA GLY A 95 1.29 3.21 3.85
C GLY A 95 0.38 4.41 3.65
N SER A 96 0.97 5.59 3.51
CA SER A 96 0.25 6.85 3.24
C SER A 96 1.05 7.71 2.28
N ALA A 97 0.36 8.56 1.52
CA ALA A 97 0.99 9.70 0.85
C ALA A 97 1.44 10.76 1.87
N GLY A 98 2.26 11.72 1.42
CA GLY A 98 2.93 12.73 2.25
C GLY A 98 2.21 14.08 2.35
N TYR A 99 0.90 14.13 2.16
CA TYR A 99 0.09 15.35 2.29
C TYR A 99 -0.90 15.28 3.45
N ARG A 100 -1.33 16.44 3.94
CA ARG A 100 -2.27 16.54 5.07
C ARG A 100 -3.60 15.85 4.76
N GLY A 101 -3.97 14.87 5.59
CA GLY A 101 -5.20 14.07 5.42
C GLY A 101 -5.03 12.86 4.50
N ALA A 102 -3.82 12.56 4.02
CA ALA A 102 -3.56 11.38 3.20
C ALA A 102 -3.92 10.06 3.90
N GLY A 103 -3.64 9.93 5.20
CA GLY A 103 -3.94 8.71 5.96
C GLY A 103 -5.43 8.35 5.97
N ASP A 104 -6.32 9.34 5.97
CA ASP A 104 -7.77 9.13 5.92
C ASP A 104 -8.25 8.59 4.57
N ARG A 105 -7.43 8.73 3.52
CA ARG A 105 -7.69 8.24 2.16
C ARG A 105 -7.24 6.79 1.97
N GLY A 106 -6.46 6.23 2.91
CA GLY A 106 -6.01 4.82 2.86
C GLY A 106 -5.30 4.50 1.54
N ALA A 107 -5.78 3.54 0.77
CA ALA A 107 -5.23 3.17 -0.54
C ALA A 107 -5.43 4.24 -1.65
N LEU A 108 -6.27 5.25 -1.41
CA LEU A 108 -6.69 6.24 -2.41
C LEU A 108 -5.90 7.56 -2.36
N GLY A 109 -4.77 7.59 -1.65
CA GLY A 109 -3.93 8.80 -1.54
C GLY A 109 -3.33 9.23 -2.88
N LEU A 110 -3.15 8.31 -3.83
CA LEU A 110 -2.63 8.63 -5.18
C LEU A 110 -3.68 9.31 -6.09
N GLU A 111 -4.96 9.35 -5.70
CA GLU A 111 -6.03 9.95 -6.54
C GLU A 111 -5.93 11.48 -6.69
N ILE A 112 -5.01 12.13 -5.97
CA ILE A 112 -4.73 13.55 -6.13
C ILE A 112 -3.89 13.87 -7.38
N VAL A 113 -3.53 12.87 -8.19
CA VAL A 113 -2.67 13.02 -9.37
C VAL A 113 -3.50 12.96 -10.66
N GLU A 114 -3.26 13.92 -11.55
CA GLU A 114 -3.72 13.91 -12.93
C GLU A 114 -2.75 13.07 -13.77
N TYR A 115 -3.28 12.10 -14.52
CA TYR A 115 -2.49 11.23 -15.41
C TYR A 115 -2.83 11.49 -16.87
N ASP A 116 -1.82 11.33 -17.73
CA ASP A 116 -2.00 11.23 -19.17
C ASP A 116 -1.51 9.89 -19.72
N GLY A 117 -1.40 9.75 -21.05
CA GLY A 117 -0.94 8.51 -21.69
C GLY A 117 0.55 8.19 -21.48
N THR A 118 1.31 9.06 -20.82
CA THR A 118 2.76 8.97 -20.61
C THR A 118 3.17 8.89 -19.15
N GLY A 119 2.31 9.31 -18.21
CA GLY A 119 2.59 9.21 -16.78
C GLY A 119 1.82 10.22 -15.92
N PRO A 120 2.25 10.41 -14.66
CA PRO A 120 1.71 11.45 -13.78
C PRO A 120 2.10 12.83 -14.32
N LEU A 121 1.12 13.69 -14.53
CA LEU A 121 1.31 15.01 -15.10
C LEU A 121 1.55 16.06 -14.01
N ARG A 122 0.66 16.10 -13.01
CA ARG A 122 0.63 17.09 -11.92
C ARG A 122 -0.43 16.72 -10.88
N LEU A 123 -0.43 17.39 -9.74
CA LEU A 123 -1.49 17.30 -8.75
C LEU A 123 -2.76 18.05 -9.22
N ASN A 124 -3.92 17.50 -8.88
CA ASN A 124 -5.24 18.06 -9.19
C ASN A 124 -5.63 19.25 -8.29
N GLY A 125 -4.75 19.66 -7.38
CA GLY A 125 -4.97 20.72 -6.41
C GLY A 125 -3.69 21.07 -5.66
N VAL A 126 -3.75 22.14 -4.86
CA VAL A 126 -2.66 22.53 -3.97
C VAL A 126 -2.85 21.80 -2.64
N HIS A 127 -1.87 20.98 -2.26
CA HIS A 127 -1.89 20.14 -1.07
C HIS A 127 -0.77 20.53 -0.11
N ALA A 128 -1.05 20.54 1.19
CA ALA A 128 -0.03 20.83 2.20
C ALA A 128 0.80 19.58 2.51
N ARG A 129 2.13 19.68 2.46
CA ARG A 129 3.05 18.61 2.87
C ARG A 129 2.88 18.25 4.35
N ASP A 130 2.92 16.96 4.64
CA ASP A 130 2.79 16.39 5.98
C ASP A 130 3.54 15.04 6.08
N GLU A 131 4.88 15.09 6.07
CA GLU A 131 5.71 13.89 6.22
C GLU A 131 5.59 13.26 7.62
N GLU A 132 5.36 14.08 8.65
CA GLU A 132 5.11 13.61 10.02
C GLU A 132 3.77 12.87 10.11
N GLY A 133 2.73 13.36 9.44
CA GLY A 133 1.45 12.65 9.30
C GLY A 133 1.60 11.30 8.60
N GLN A 134 2.41 11.24 7.54
CA GLN A 134 2.76 9.96 6.87
C GLN A 134 3.44 8.99 7.84
N ALA A 135 4.45 9.46 8.59
CA ALA A 135 5.17 8.65 9.57
C ALA A 135 4.26 8.14 10.69
N ALA A 136 3.42 9.02 11.25
CA ALA A 136 2.47 8.68 12.30
C ALA A 136 1.47 7.60 11.84
N TYR A 137 0.96 7.70 10.60
CA TYR A 137 0.09 6.69 10.02
C TYR A 137 0.78 5.32 9.90
N ILE A 138 2.01 5.29 9.36
CA ILE A 138 2.76 4.02 9.20
C ILE A 138 2.99 3.36 10.57
N LEU A 139 3.39 4.13 11.58
CA LEU A 139 3.60 3.63 12.94
C LEU A 139 2.30 3.16 13.60
N GLU A 140 1.19 3.84 13.36
CA GLU A 140 -0.14 3.43 13.84
C GLU A 140 -0.48 2.03 13.31
N LEU A 141 -0.32 1.82 12.00
CA LEU A 141 -0.63 0.55 11.35
C LEU A 141 0.31 -0.58 11.80
N LEU A 142 1.62 -0.32 11.86
CA LEU A 142 2.60 -1.28 12.36
C LEU A 142 2.25 -1.78 13.77
N ARG A 143 1.93 -0.86 14.68
CA ARG A 143 1.51 -1.23 16.05
C ARG A 143 0.23 -2.06 16.06
N ALA A 144 -0.73 -1.74 15.19
CA ALA A 144 -1.97 -2.52 15.07
C ALA A 144 -1.70 -3.93 14.51
N PHE A 145 -0.79 -4.07 13.55
CA PHE A 145 -0.38 -5.35 12.99
C PHE A 145 0.36 -6.22 14.00
N ASP A 146 1.33 -5.66 14.72
CA ASP A 146 2.09 -6.39 15.75
C ASP A 146 1.18 -6.81 16.91
N ALA A 147 0.34 -5.90 17.41
CA ALA A 147 -0.65 -6.23 18.44
C ALA A 147 -1.70 -7.25 17.96
N GLY A 148 -1.93 -7.33 16.64
CA GLY A 148 -2.81 -8.29 16.01
C GLY A 148 -2.19 -9.67 15.82
N GLY A 149 -0.87 -9.80 15.87
CA GLY A 149 -0.13 -11.04 15.60
C GLY A 149 0.07 -11.31 14.09
N VAL A 150 0.24 -10.26 13.29
CA VAL A 150 0.68 -10.37 11.90
C VAL A 150 2.14 -10.83 11.84
N ASP A 151 2.48 -11.77 10.95
CA ASP A 151 3.82 -12.36 10.87
C ASP A 151 4.81 -11.51 10.06
N SER A 152 4.35 -10.74 9.08
CA SER A 152 5.21 -9.89 8.23
C SER A 152 4.46 -8.69 7.68
N THR A 153 5.14 -7.55 7.55
CA THR A 153 4.56 -6.30 7.03
C THR A 153 5.52 -5.65 6.03
N PHE A 154 4.97 -5.12 4.94
CA PHE A 154 5.73 -4.48 3.86
C PHE A 154 5.16 -3.10 3.57
N VAL A 155 5.91 -2.06 3.93
CA VAL A 155 5.54 -0.66 3.66
C VAL A 155 5.61 -0.41 2.15
N PHE A 156 4.50 0.01 1.57
CA PHE A 156 4.43 0.53 0.22
C PHE A 156 4.72 2.03 0.28
N THR A 157 5.84 2.51 -0.25
CA THR A 157 6.96 1.80 -0.88
C THR A 157 8.27 2.47 -0.46
N PHE A 158 9.43 1.93 -0.86
CA PHE A 158 10.69 2.63 -0.63
C PHE A 158 10.72 3.98 -1.36
N ALA A 159 10.56 3.94 -2.68
CA ALA A 159 10.61 5.10 -3.58
C ALA A 159 9.58 4.96 -4.69
N LEU A 160 9.05 6.08 -5.18
CA LEU A 160 8.13 6.14 -6.31
C LEU A 160 8.73 7.06 -7.39
N TYR A 161 9.43 6.45 -8.35
CA TYR A 161 10.35 7.15 -9.26
C TYR A 161 9.69 8.08 -10.27
N ASP A 162 8.41 7.88 -10.57
CA ASP A 162 7.61 8.77 -11.41
C ASP A 162 6.94 9.92 -10.63
N HIS A 163 7.07 9.95 -9.29
CA HIS A 163 6.55 10.99 -8.40
C HIS A 163 7.70 11.80 -7.79
N VAL A 164 8.40 12.55 -8.62
CA VAL A 164 9.59 13.31 -8.22
C VAL A 164 9.26 14.53 -7.36
N HIS A 165 10.22 14.92 -6.54
CA HIS A 165 10.14 16.05 -5.63
C HIS A 165 10.53 17.36 -6.33
N ARG A 166 9.60 18.33 -6.35
CA ARG A 166 9.77 19.64 -7.00
C ARG A 166 9.24 20.79 -6.12
N PRO A 167 9.87 21.09 -4.98
CA PRO A 167 9.33 22.02 -4.00
C PRO A 167 9.38 23.49 -4.42
N ASP A 168 10.25 23.85 -5.37
CA ASP A 168 10.59 25.25 -5.69
C ASP A 168 9.73 25.87 -6.82
N GLY A 169 8.81 25.09 -7.41
CA GLY A 169 8.00 25.46 -8.59
C GLY A 169 6.51 25.72 -8.28
N ASP A 170 5.65 25.44 -9.27
CA ASP A 170 4.20 25.36 -9.02
C ASP A 170 3.95 24.25 -7.97
N PRO A 171 3.22 24.51 -6.88
CA PRO A 171 2.95 23.50 -5.86
C PRO A 171 2.29 22.22 -6.40
N ARG A 172 1.66 22.28 -7.57
CA ARG A 172 1.06 21.12 -8.24
C ARG A 172 2.06 20.24 -8.97
N ASP A 173 3.29 20.70 -9.17
CA ASP A 173 4.33 19.94 -9.86
C ASP A 173 5.12 19.02 -8.90
N ASP A 174 4.98 19.22 -7.58
CA ASP A 174 5.59 18.39 -6.53
C ASP A 174 4.82 17.07 -6.34
N LEU A 175 4.93 16.17 -7.33
CA LEU A 175 4.24 14.88 -7.36
C LEU A 175 4.58 13.98 -6.16
N ASP A 176 5.75 14.15 -5.55
CA ASP A 176 6.16 13.44 -4.34
C ASP A 176 5.14 13.56 -3.18
N LEU A 177 4.34 14.63 -3.13
CA LEU A 177 3.25 14.77 -2.15
C LEU A 177 2.25 13.62 -2.20
N ALA A 178 1.90 13.16 -3.40
CA ALA A 178 1.01 12.02 -3.60
C ALA A 178 1.73 10.67 -3.42
N GLY A 179 3.07 10.66 -3.44
CA GLY A 179 3.88 9.46 -3.40
C GLY A 179 3.88 8.80 -2.03
N TYR A 180 3.66 7.48 -2.05
CA TYR A 180 3.72 6.61 -0.86
C TYR A 180 5.15 6.26 -0.45
N GLY A 181 6.14 6.65 -1.27
CA GLY A 181 7.56 6.47 -0.96
C GLY A 181 7.91 7.04 0.41
N ILE A 182 8.71 6.30 1.19
CA ILE A 182 9.35 6.79 2.43
C ILE A 182 10.57 7.67 2.15
N VAL A 183 10.97 7.81 0.89
CA VAL A 183 11.97 8.77 0.42
C VAL A 183 11.36 9.69 -0.64
N LYS A 184 11.93 10.88 -0.78
CA LYS A 184 11.68 11.85 -1.86
C LYS A 184 12.61 11.53 -3.01
N VAL A 185 12.09 11.23 -4.19
CA VAL A 185 12.92 11.06 -5.40
C VAL A 185 13.26 12.43 -5.94
N LEU A 186 14.55 12.73 -6.11
CA LEU A 186 15.00 14.05 -6.54
C LEU A 186 14.87 14.22 -8.06
N ASP A 187 14.35 15.37 -8.51
CA ASP A 187 14.32 15.73 -9.92
C ASP A 187 15.68 16.31 -10.37
N GLY A 188 16.67 15.41 -10.44
CA GLY A 188 18.07 15.76 -10.65
C GLY A 188 18.81 16.05 -9.34
N GLY A 189 20.12 15.80 -9.36
CA GLY A 189 20.97 15.94 -8.18
C GLY A 189 21.09 14.66 -7.35
N LEU A 190 21.75 14.79 -6.20
CA LEU A 190 22.06 13.69 -5.27
C LEU A 190 21.69 14.13 -3.85
N GLY A 191 21.21 13.18 -3.07
CA GLY A 191 20.86 13.37 -1.67
C GLY A 191 22.06 13.75 -0.81
N THR A 192 21.76 14.45 0.26
CA THR A 192 22.67 14.97 1.27
C THR A 192 22.77 14.03 2.46
N ALA A 193 21.66 13.41 2.87
CA ALA A 193 21.65 12.42 3.95
C ALA A 193 22.40 11.14 3.56
N TYR A 194 22.26 10.74 2.29
CA TYR A 194 22.96 9.59 1.70
C TYR A 194 23.64 10.02 0.39
N PRO A 195 24.90 10.50 0.45
CA PRO A 195 25.62 10.97 -0.72
C PRO A 195 25.70 9.93 -1.85
N GLY A 196 25.39 10.35 -3.08
CA GLY A 196 25.41 9.47 -4.25
C GLY A 196 24.08 8.81 -4.58
N LEU A 197 23.05 8.98 -3.74
CA LEU A 197 21.72 8.44 -4.00
C LEU A 197 20.79 9.52 -4.56
N PRO A 198 19.89 9.21 -5.51
CA PRO A 198 18.99 10.19 -6.14
C PRO A 198 17.72 10.46 -5.32
N TRP A 199 17.81 10.36 -4.00
CA TRP A 199 16.68 10.53 -3.10
C TRP A 199 17.10 11.08 -1.73
N GLU A 200 16.15 11.67 -1.01
CA GLU A 200 16.30 12.12 0.39
C GLU A 200 15.28 11.42 1.29
N PRO A 201 15.64 11.02 2.52
CA PRO A 201 14.68 10.39 3.43
C PRO A 201 13.55 11.36 3.80
N LYS A 202 12.32 10.83 3.88
CA LYS A 202 11.20 11.50 4.57
C LYS A 202 11.23 11.15 6.06
N ALA A 203 10.42 11.82 6.87
CA ALA A 203 10.22 11.45 8.27
C ALA A 203 9.87 9.95 8.46
N ALA A 204 9.06 9.40 7.54
CA ALA A 204 8.69 7.97 7.55
C ALA A 204 9.88 7.01 7.45
N PHE A 205 10.96 7.38 6.77
CA PHE A 205 12.17 6.54 6.68
C PHE A 205 12.79 6.32 8.05
N ALA A 206 12.99 7.40 8.82
CA ALA A 206 13.58 7.33 10.14
C ALA A 206 12.64 6.62 11.13
N ALA A 207 11.35 6.96 11.08
CA ALA A 207 10.33 6.32 11.92
C ALA A 207 10.29 4.80 11.73
N LEU A 208 10.36 4.31 10.49
CA LEU A 208 10.39 2.88 10.20
C LEU A 208 11.68 2.21 10.68
N ALA A 209 12.83 2.86 10.47
CA ALA A 209 14.11 2.35 10.92
C ALA A 209 14.20 2.25 12.46
N ASP A 210 13.63 3.21 13.17
CA ASP A 210 13.58 3.22 14.63
C ASP A 210 12.61 2.16 15.15
N TYR A 211 11.43 2.01 14.54
CA TYR A 211 10.45 0.99 14.90
C TYR A 211 11.04 -0.42 14.93
N HIS A 212 11.71 -0.83 13.84
CA HIS A 212 12.32 -2.16 13.70
C HIS A 212 13.65 -2.33 14.47
N ARG A 213 14.19 -1.26 15.06
CA ARG A 213 15.32 -1.38 15.99
C ARG A 213 14.84 -1.74 17.40
N GLU A 214 13.63 -1.32 17.74
CA GLU A 214 13.04 -1.43 19.08
C GLU A 214 12.16 -2.67 19.27
N HIS A 215 11.66 -3.26 18.18
CA HIS A 215 10.75 -4.41 18.15
C HIS A 215 11.38 -5.54 17.34
#